data_AF-A0A2K3PBE8-F1
#
_entry.id   AF-A0A2K3PBE8-F1
#
_cell.length_a   1.000
_cell.length_b   1.000
_cell.length_c   1.000
_cell.angle_alpha   90.00
_cell.angle_beta   90.00
_cell.angle_gamma   90.00
#
_symmetry.space_group_name_H-M   'P 1'
#
loop_
_entity.id
_entity.type
_entity.pdbx_description
1 polymer ?
#
loop_
_entity_poly.entity_id
_entity_poly.type
_entity_poly.pdbx_seq_one_letter_code
_entity_poly.pdbx_strand_id
1 'polypeptide(L)'
;MELDRGLTGERTVKSLRLSKALTVPETTTVYEACRRMAARRVDALLLTDSNGLLCGILTDKDIARKVVAQEINPEDTPASKVMTRNPVFVLSETLAVEALQKMVQGKFRHLPVVENGEVLALLDIAKCLHDATARMERAAEKGKAIAAAVEGVEKHWGSTNSDSNSSFIEALREKIFKPSLSTIIPENSKMVTVSPTDSVLKTTKTMVELHASCAVVTVDGKARGIVTSKDILMRVIAQNLPPASTPVEKIMTPNPECAVIDTPIVDALHTMHDGKFLHLPVVDRDGIVVAVVDVIHVTHAAVATVSQVGNNEAANSMMQRFWDSAMALPPIDDDDETRSEASFRIGSDGGETGRSMPFTSASMPNTFSFKVQDKKGRMHRFTCDTRNMTEVITAIIQRVGTDIDPDNLPQILYEDEDHDKVVLTSDSDLAAAVDHARTAGLKGLKLYLDYEGTQGRRKGSRSGNLDHAYSDAWASAYSGVAAGAALVAGLGLLTYLKRV
;
A
#
# COMPACT_ATOMS: atom_id res chain seq x y z
N MET A 1 32.17 14.84 37.24
CA MET A 1 31.65 15.99 36.47
C MET A 1 31.15 15.42 35.16
N GLU A 2 30.03 14.69 35.24
CA GLU A 2 29.28 14.19 34.09
C GLU A 2 28.17 15.22 33.85
N LEU A 3 28.26 15.95 32.75
CA LEU A 3 27.26 16.90 32.31
C LEU A 3 26.95 16.57 30.85
N ASP A 4 25.75 16.03 30.68
CA ASP A 4 24.80 16.38 29.64
C ASP A 4 25.23 16.16 28.17
N ARG A 5 24.89 14.97 27.65
CA ARG A 5 24.79 14.68 26.20
C ARG A 5 23.37 14.25 25.80
N GLY A 6 22.35 14.82 26.44
CA GLY A 6 20.94 14.41 26.28
C GLY A 6 20.05 15.33 25.44
N LEU A 7 20.59 16.30 24.68
CA LEU A 7 19.79 17.40 24.11
C LEU A 7 20.08 17.75 22.63
N THR A 8 20.40 16.76 21.79
CA THR A 8 20.12 16.85 20.34
C THR A 8 19.30 15.63 19.92
N GLY A 9 18.15 15.85 19.29
CA GLY A 9 17.19 14.80 18.88
C GLY A 9 17.66 13.92 17.72
N GLU A 10 18.94 13.55 17.69
CA GLU A 10 19.57 12.83 16.58
C GLU A 10 19.24 11.34 16.64
N ARG A 11 18.27 10.90 15.82
CA ARG A 11 17.93 9.48 15.69
C ARG A 11 18.96 8.73 14.85
N THR A 12 19.42 7.59 15.36
CA THR A 12 20.31 6.66 14.64
C THR A 12 19.53 5.55 13.93
N VAL A 13 20.17 4.83 13.01
CA VAL A 13 19.57 3.74 12.24
C VAL A 13 18.93 2.67 13.14
N LYS A 14 19.53 2.36 14.31
CA LYS A 14 18.98 1.41 15.28
C LYS A 14 17.60 1.81 15.84
N SER A 15 17.25 3.10 15.77
CA SER A 15 15.97 3.63 16.22
C SER A 15 14.88 3.62 15.13
N LEU A 16 15.24 3.19 13.92
CA LEU A 16 14.30 2.96 12.82
C LEU A 16 13.75 1.54 12.88
N ARG A 17 12.62 1.31 12.20
CA ARG A 17 12.06 -0.03 12.02
C ARG A 17 12.93 -0.83 11.04
N LEU A 18 13.87 -1.58 11.58
CA LEU A 18 14.77 -2.43 10.81
C LEU A 18 14.07 -3.71 10.34
N SER A 19 14.29 -4.09 9.08
CA SER A 19 13.81 -5.38 8.58
C SER A 19 14.85 -6.45 8.86
N LYS A 20 14.40 -7.63 9.31
CA LYS A 20 15.29 -8.78 9.46
C LYS A 20 15.91 -9.12 8.09
N ALA A 21 17.23 -9.06 8.01
CA ALA A 21 17.93 -9.43 6.80
C ALA A 21 17.73 -10.91 6.48
N LEU A 22 17.46 -11.22 5.20
CA LEU A 22 17.65 -12.56 4.68
C LEU A 22 19.11 -12.68 4.24
N THR A 23 19.84 -13.63 4.80
CA THR A 23 21.25 -13.90 4.49
C THR A 23 21.42 -15.30 3.91
N VAL A 24 22.36 -15.44 2.98
CA VAL A 24 22.81 -16.74 2.46
C VAL A 24 24.34 -16.74 2.23
N PRO A 25 25.00 -17.91 2.25
CA PRO A 25 26.39 -18.02 1.79
C PRO A 25 26.54 -17.62 0.33
N GLU A 26 27.68 -17.02 -0.04
CA GLU A 26 27.95 -16.56 -1.41
C GLU A 26 27.98 -17.68 -2.48
N THR A 27 28.11 -18.94 -2.05
CA THR A 27 28.08 -20.15 -2.87
C THR A 27 26.67 -20.63 -3.21
N THR A 28 25.63 -20.08 -2.57
CA THR A 28 24.22 -20.43 -2.82
C THR A 28 23.87 -20.16 -4.28
N THR A 29 23.16 -21.09 -4.93
CA THR A 29 22.76 -20.91 -6.33
C THR A 29 21.72 -19.79 -6.47
N VAL A 30 21.66 -19.18 -7.65
CA VAL A 30 20.67 -18.14 -7.96
C VAL A 30 19.24 -18.66 -7.76
N TYR A 31 18.96 -19.89 -8.19
CA TYR A 31 17.64 -20.50 -8.03
C TYR A 31 17.24 -20.65 -6.55
N GLU A 32 18.12 -21.19 -5.71
CA GLU A 32 17.83 -21.34 -4.28
C GLU A 32 17.73 -19.97 -3.58
N ALA A 33 18.56 -19.00 -3.97
CA ALA A 33 18.42 -17.61 -3.51
C ALA A 33 17.04 -17.04 -3.84
N CYS A 34 16.57 -17.16 -5.08
CA CYS A 34 15.23 -16.72 -5.51
C CYS A 34 14.12 -17.43 -4.73
N ARG A 35 14.23 -18.74 -4.48
CA ARG A 35 13.23 -19.46 -3.68
C ARG A 35 13.17 -18.96 -2.23
N ARG A 36 14.32 -18.72 -1.60
CA ARG A 36 14.38 -18.17 -0.23
C ARG A 36 13.81 -16.75 -0.15
N MET A 37 14.11 -15.92 -1.15
CA MET A 37 13.53 -14.59 -1.30
C MET A 37 12.00 -14.67 -1.42
N ALA A 38 11.50 -15.60 -2.24
CA ALA A 38 10.07 -15.83 -2.42
C ALA A 38 9.37 -16.34 -1.16
N ALA A 39 9.97 -17.31 -0.47
CA ALA A 39 9.44 -17.85 0.78
C ALA A 39 9.31 -16.76 1.86
N ARG A 40 10.28 -15.84 1.96
CA ARG A 40 10.24 -14.72 2.91
C ARG A 40 9.55 -13.47 2.36
N ARG A 41 9.07 -13.48 1.12
CA ARG A 41 8.46 -12.34 0.42
C ARG A 41 9.33 -11.08 0.42
N VAL A 42 10.65 -11.26 0.35
CA VAL A 42 11.64 -10.17 0.29
C VAL A 42 12.16 -10.01 -1.14
N ASP A 43 12.57 -8.81 -1.50
CA ASP A 43 13.10 -8.42 -2.81
C ASP A 43 14.61 -8.11 -2.80
N ALA A 44 15.25 -8.25 -1.63
CA ALA A 44 16.70 -8.20 -1.46
C ALA A 44 17.21 -9.32 -0.53
N LEU A 45 18.44 -9.74 -0.82
CA LEU A 45 19.14 -10.82 -0.15
C LEU A 45 20.60 -10.41 0.08
N LEU A 46 21.12 -10.63 1.29
CA LEU A 46 22.51 -10.35 1.62
C LEU A 46 23.34 -11.63 1.52
N LEU A 47 24.54 -11.52 0.96
CA LEU A 47 25.47 -12.63 0.83
C LEU A 47 26.61 -12.45 1.82
N THR A 48 26.96 -13.55 2.48
CA THR A 48 28.08 -13.61 3.41
C THR A 48 29.19 -14.49 2.87
N ASP A 49 30.44 -14.12 3.17
CA ASP A 49 31.62 -14.94 2.88
C ASP A 49 31.73 -16.13 3.85
N SER A 50 32.84 -16.88 3.76
CA SER A 50 33.13 -18.01 4.66
C SER A 50 33.32 -17.61 6.13
N ASN A 51 33.60 -16.33 6.41
CA ASN A 51 33.77 -15.79 7.75
C ASN A 51 32.47 -15.21 8.33
N GLY A 52 31.36 -15.26 7.57
CA GLY A 52 30.08 -14.68 7.97
C GLY A 52 29.97 -13.17 7.74
N LEU A 53 30.95 -12.55 7.08
CA LEU A 53 30.98 -11.12 6.81
C LEU A 53 30.21 -10.77 5.54
N LEU A 54 29.60 -9.59 5.51
CA LEU A 54 28.87 -9.11 4.32
C LEU A 54 29.81 -8.97 3.12
N CYS A 55 29.57 -9.73 2.05
CA CYS A 55 30.36 -9.66 0.81
C CYS A 55 29.54 -9.17 -0.41
N GLY A 56 28.21 -9.21 -0.34
CA GLY A 56 27.36 -8.80 -1.44
C GLY A 56 25.89 -8.60 -1.11
N ILE A 57 25.18 -7.99 -2.06
CA ILE A 57 23.71 -7.88 -2.07
C ILE A 57 23.19 -8.38 -3.42
N LEU A 58 22.09 -9.13 -3.40
CA LEU A 58 21.35 -9.57 -4.58
C LEU A 58 19.91 -9.07 -4.47
N THR A 59 19.42 -8.46 -5.54
CA THR A 59 18.06 -7.89 -5.61
C THR A 59 17.26 -8.48 -6.76
N ASP A 60 15.95 -8.29 -6.74
CA ASP A 60 15.07 -8.58 -7.88
C ASP A 60 15.56 -7.96 -9.21
N LYS A 61 16.09 -6.74 -9.17
CA LYS A 61 16.70 -6.07 -10.33
C LYS A 61 17.93 -6.82 -10.85
N ASP A 62 18.75 -7.39 -9.98
CA ASP A 62 19.88 -8.22 -10.40
C ASP A 62 19.41 -9.51 -11.08
N ILE A 63 18.36 -10.15 -10.57
CA ILE A 63 17.77 -11.35 -11.20
C ILE A 63 17.26 -11.02 -12.61
N ALA A 64 16.47 -9.96 -12.75
CA ALA A 64 15.98 -9.54 -14.07
C ALA A 64 17.14 -9.21 -15.04
N ARG A 65 18.09 -8.38 -14.60
CA ARG A 65 19.14 -7.83 -15.47
C ARG A 65 20.28 -8.79 -15.77
N LYS A 66 20.80 -9.48 -14.76
CA LYS A 66 22.02 -10.29 -14.86
C LYS A 66 21.72 -11.76 -15.10
N VAL A 67 20.52 -12.24 -14.77
CA VAL A 67 20.14 -13.64 -14.94
C VAL A 67 19.21 -13.81 -16.13
N VAL A 68 18.00 -13.24 -16.07
CA VAL A 68 16.97 -13.48 -17.07
C VAL A 68 17.32 -12.84 -18.41
N ALA A 69 17.66 -11.55 -18.44
CA ALA A 69 18.00 -10.87 -19.69
C ALA A 69 19.27 -11.42 -20.37
N GLN A 70 20.17 -12.03 -19.59
CA GLN A 70 21.42 -12.64 -20.07
C GLN A 70 21.29 -14.16 -20.29
N GLU A 71 20.10 -14.73 -20.07
CA GLU A 71 19.80 -16.15 -20.26
C GLU A 71 20.75 -17.08 -19.49
N ILE A 72 21.20 -16.64 -18.31
CA ILE A 72 22.05 -17.44 -17.41
C ILE A 72 21.21 -18.52 -16.73
N ASN A 73 21.72 -19.75 -16.67
CA ASN A 73 21.07 -20.83 -15.92
C ASN A 73 21.08 -20.54 -14.40
N PRO A 74 19.92 -20.33 -13.75
CA PRO A 74 19.86 -20.03 -12.33
C PRO A 74 20.18 -21.25 -11.44
N GLU A 75 20.04 -22.47 -11.93
CA GLU A 75 20.27 -23.69 -11.14
C GLU A 75 21.77 -23.93 -10.87
N ASP A 76 22.62 -23.69 -11.87
CA ASP A 76 24.06 -23.96 -11.79
C ASP A 76 24.90 -22.75 -11.39
N THR A 77 24.33 -21.55 -11.46
CA THR A 77 25.08 -20.31 -11.24
C THR A 77 25.06 -19.90 -9.76
N PRO A 78 26.23 -19.71 -9.12
CA PRO A 78 26.30 -19.16 -7.78
C PRO A 78 25.82 -17.69 -7.75
N ALA A 79 25.09 -17.31 -6.71
CA ALA A 79 24.60 -15.95 -6.49
C ALA A 79 25.74 -14.91 -6.46
N SER A 80 26.94 -15.30 -6.00
CA SER A 80 28.14 -14.46 -6.04
C SER A 80 28.61 -14.01 -7.43
N LYS A 81 28.15 -14.67 -8.50
CA LYS A 81 28.43 -14.27 -9.90
C LYS A 81 27.53 -13.14 -10.39
N VAL A 82 26.35 -12.98 -9.78
CA VAL A 82 25.34 -12.00 -10.21
C VAL A 82 25.01 -10.97 -9.12
N MET A 83 25.54 -11.11 -7.91
CA MET A 83 25.39 -10.11 -6.85
C MET A 83 26.05 -8.77 -7.20
N THR A 84 25.67 -7.73 -6.48
CA THR A 84 26.45 -6.51 -6.36
C THR A 84 27.46 -6.71 -5.22
N ARG A 85 28.76 -6.71 -5.57
CA ARG A 85 29.85 -6.89 -4.60
C ARG A 85 30.08 -5.62 -3.80
N ASN A 86 30.52 -5.78 -2.55
CA ASN A 86 30.87 -4.67 -1.65
C ASN A 86 29.79 -3.57 -1.60
N PRO A 87 28.53 -3.93 -1.24
CA PRO A 87 27.45 -2.94 -1.20
C PRO A 87 27.77 -1.85 -0.18
N VAL A 88 27.30 -0.63 -0.48
CA VAL A 88 27.27 0.45 0.52
C VAL A 88 26.47 -0.03 1.72
N PHE A 89 26.98 0.20 2.92
CA PHE A 89 26.34 -0.17 4.18
C PHE A 89 26.43 0.97 5.20
N VAL A 90 25.69 0.85 6.30
CA VAL A 90 25.78 1.75 7.46
C VAL A 90 25.89 0.96 8.75
N LEU A 91 26.34 1.62 9.82
CA LEU A 91 26.35 1.07 11.16
C LEU A 91 25.01 1.33 11.86
N SER A 92 24.70 0.54 12.89
CA SER A 92 23.54 0.73 13.76
C SER A 92 23.47 2.14 14.37
N GLU A 93 24.63 2.71 14.70
CA GLU A 93 24.78 4.05 15.28
C GLU A 93 24.88 5.18 14.25
N THR A 94 24.91 4.87 12.95
CA THR A 94 24.87 5.91 11.89
C THR A 94 23.57 6.72 12.02
N LEU A 95 23.63 8.03 11.75
CA LEU A 95 22.43 8.88 11.75
C LEU A 95 21.43 8.40 10.70
N ALA A 96 20.15 8.35 11.06
CA ALA A 96 19.07 7.92 10.16
C ALA A 96 19.03 8.76 8.88
N VAL A 97 19.24 10.07 9.01
CA VAL A 97 19.27 11.02 7.88
C VAL A 97 20.43 10.73 6.94
N GLU A 98 21.62 10.43 7.48
CA GLU A 98 22.78 10.07 6.66
C GLU A 98 22.53 8.77 5.87
N ALA A 99 21.90 7.77 6.52
CA ALA A 99 21.53 6.53 5.86
C ALA A 99 20.53 6.76 4.71
N LEU A 100 19.49 7.57 4.94
CA LEU A 100 18.52 7.91 3.90
C LEU A 100 19.13 8.72 2.76
N GLN A 101 20.02 9.67 3.06
CA GLN A 101 20.76 10.42 2.04
C GLN A 101 21.60 9.49 1.16
N LYS A 102 22.30 8.50 1.74
CA LYS A 102 23.04 7.47 0.98
C LYS A 102 22.12 6.71 0.03
N MET A 103 20.93 6.32 0.48
CA MET A 103 19.93 5.61 -0.34
C MET A 103 19.43 6.46 -1.51
N VAL A 104 19.08 7.72 -1.23
CA VAL A 104 18.59 8.66 -2.25
C VAL A 104 19.68 8.98 -3.28
N GLN A 105 20.87 9.35 -2.83
CA GLN A 105 22.00 9.69 -3.72
C GLN A 105 22.48 8.50 -4.53
N GLY A 106 22.55 7.32 -3.89
CA GLY A 106 22.94 6.07 -4.54
C GLY A 106 21.83 5.43 -5.38
N LYS A 107 20.61 5.99 -5.36
CA LYS A 107 19.42 5.49 -6.09
C LYS A 107 19.13 4.01 -5.82
N PHE A 108 19.31 3.57 -4.57
CA PHE A 108 19.04 2.21 -4.14
C PHE A 108 18.02 2.16 -3.00
N ARG A 109 17.21 1.09 -2.99
CA ARG A 109 16.13 0.91 -2.01
C ARG A 109 16.55 0.21 -0.73
N HIS A 110 17.63 -0.57 -0.80
CA HIS A 110 18.03 -1.46 0.27
C HIS A 110 19.43 -1.07 0.73
N LEU A 111 19.58 -0.85 2.04
CA LEU A 111 20.84 -0.48 2.65
C LEU A 111 21.14 -1.46 3.79
N PRO A 112 22.16 -2.32 3.66
CA PRO A 112 22.64 -3.18 4.73
C PRO A 112 23.01 -2.38 5.97
N VAL A 113 22.58 -2.88 7.13
CA VAL A 113 23.02 -2.41 8.45
C VAL A 113 23.94 -3.47 9.02
N VAL A 114 25.18 -3.09 9.33
CA VAL A 114 26.21 -4.01 9.80
C VAL A 114 26.81 -3.56 11.12
N GLU A 115 27.32 -4.51 11.89
CA GLU A 115 28.05 -4.27 13.13
C GLU A 115 29.25 -5.21 13.17
N ASN A 116 30.46 -4.67 13.36
CA ASN A 116 31.71 -5.44 13.30
C ASN A 116 31.90 -6.26 11.99
N GLY A 117 31.26 -5.85 10.89
CA GLY A 117 31.28 -6.54 9.59
C GLY A 117 30.23 -7.63 9.42
N GLU A 118 29.49 -7.98 10.49
CA GLU A 118 28.37 -8.90 10.45
C GLU A 118 27.08 -8.18 10.06
N VAL A 119 26.18 -8.91 9.39
CA VAL A 119 24.88 -8.37 8.98
C VAL A 119 23.91 -8.35 10.17
N LEU A 120 23.52 -7.14 10.58
CA LEU A 120 22.51 -6.95 11.62
C LEU A 120 21.10 -6.93 11.02
N ALA A 121 20.90 -6.10 9.98
CA ALA A 121 19.57 -5.86 9.40
C ALA A 121 19.64 -5.31 7.97
N LEU A 122 18.46 -5.07 7.39
CA LEU A 122 18.30 -4.38 6.12
C LEU A 122 17.35 -3.19 6.28
N LEU A 123 17.80 -2.01 5.87
CA LEU A 123 16.97 -0.81 5.79
C LEU A 123 16.33 -0.72 4.40
N ASP A 124 15.04 -0.40 4.35
CA ASP A 124 14.28 -0.20 3.11
C ASP A 124 13.72 1.23 3.06
N ILE A 125 14.09 2.00 2.04
CA ILE A 125 13.69 3.40 1.91
C ILE A 125 12.17 3.55 1.82
N ALA A 126 11.46 2.59 1.22
CA ALA A 126 10.00 2.62 1.11
C ALA A 126 9.35 2.49 2.49
N LYS A 127 9.93 1.66 3.38
CA LYS A 127 9.47 1.56 4.77
C LYS A 127 9.78 2.82 5.56
N CYS A 128 10.97 3.39 5.39
CA CYS A 128 11.34 4.65 6.05
C CYS A 128 10.41 5.80 5.65
N LEU A 129 10.10 5.91 4.35
CA LEU A 129 9.20 6.93 3.83
C LEU A 129 7.79 6.74 4.36
N HIS A 130 7.28 5.51 4.37
CA HIS A 130 5.97 5.22 4.97
C HIS A 130 5.91 5.68 6.42
N ASP A 131 6.89 5.28 7.23
CA ASP A 131 6.98 5.68 8.62
C ASP A 131 6.97 7.21 8.76
N ALA A 132 7.66 7.93 7.87
CA ALA A 132 7.66 9.39 7.89
C ALA A 132 6.30 9.98 7.50
N THR A 133 5.70 9.56 6.39
CA THR A 133 4.41 10.04 5.92
C THR A 133 3.32 9.81 6.96
N ALA A 134 3.20 8.57 7.47
CA ALA A 134 2.18 8.21 8.45
C ALA A 134 2.34 8.98 9.77
N ARG A 135 3.57 9.33 10.16
CA ARG A 135 3.83 10.13 11.36
C ARG A 135 3.51 11.60 11.13
N MET A 136 3.84 12.14 9.96
CA MET A 136 3.53 13.53 9.60
C MET A 136 2.03 13.78 9.47
N GLU A 137 1.28 12.87 8.86
CA GLU A 137 -0.17 12.98 8.76
C GLU A 137 -0.81 13.01 10.15
N ARG A 138 -0.38 12.14 11.06
CA ARG A 138 -0.86 12.16 12.45
C ARG A 138 -0.46 13.43 13.19
N ALA A 139 0.73 13.96 12.94
CA ALA A 139 1.17 15.23 13.52
C ALA A 139 0.31 16.39 13.01
N ALA A 140 0.00 16.42 11.72
CA ALA A 140 -0.88 17.41 11.11
C ALA A 140 -2.31 17.29 11.61
N GLU A 141 -2.83 16.07 11.78
CA GLU A 141 -4.19 15.83 12.29
C GLU A 141 -4.32 16.19 13.77
N LYS A 142 -3.32 15.85 14.59
CA LYS A 142 -3.21 16.32 15.98
C LYS A 142 -3.07 17.84 16.03
N GLY A 143 -2.29 18.43 15.12
CA GLY A 143 -2.14 19.88 14.99
C GLY A 143 -3.45 20.58 14.63
N LYS A 144 -4.25 20.02 13.71
CA LYS A 144 -5.59 20.49 13.39
C LYS A 144 -6.57 20.30 14.54
N ALA A 145 -6.50 19.18 15.26
CA ALA A 145 -7.34 18.94 16.42
C ALA A 145 -7.00 19.89 17.58
N ILE A 146 -5.71 20.18 17.78
CA ILE A 146 -5.23 21.19 18.73
C ILE A 146 -5.64 22.58 18.25
N ALA A 147 -5.47 22.93 16.97
CA ALA A 147 -5.87 24.22 16.43
C ALA A 147 -7.40 24.44 16.53
N ALA A 148 -8.21 23.40 16.27
CA ALA A 148 -9.66 23.45 16.43
C ALA A 148 -10.08 23.51 17.92
N ALA A 149 -9.35 22.84 18.81
CA ALA A 149 -9.55 22.95 20.26
C ALA A 149 -9.12 24.33 20.79
N VAL A 150 -8.07 24.92 20.22
CA VAL A 150 -7.54 26.24 20.56
C VAL A 150 -8.40 27.35 19.97
N GLU A 151 -8.96 27.24 18.76
CA GLU A 151 -9.99 28.17 18.23
C GLU A 151 -11.24 28.21 19.12
N GLY A 152 -11.58 27.08 19.77
CA GLY A 152 -12.63 27.01 20.80
C GLY A 152 -12.29 27.77 22.09
N VAL A 153 -11.00 27.93 22.39
CA VAL A 153 -10.47 28.56 23.61
C VAL A 153 -10.03 30.02 23.37
N GLU A 154 -9.59 30.38 22.16
CA GLU A 154 -9.15 31.72 21.73
C GLU A 154 -10.29 32.73 21.67
N LYS A 155 -11.56 32.28 21.68
CA LYS A 155 -12.70 33.18 21.92
C LYS A 155 -12.72 33.78 23.33
N HIS A 156 -11.89 33.30 24.26
CA HIS A 156 -11.90 33.77 25.65
C HIS A 156 -10.52 34.09 26.25
N TRP A 157 -9.39 33.76 25.61
CA TRP A 157 -8.08 34.17 26.11
C TRP A 157 -7.15 34.58 24.97
N GLY A 158 -6.68 35.83 25.02
CA GLY A 158 -5.79 36.38 24.01
C GLY A 158 -4.42 35.70 23.99
N SER A 159 -4.04 35.26 22.78
CA SER A 159 -2.71 35.20 22.18
C SER A 159 -1.52 34.84 23.07
N THR A 160 -0.87 33.70 22.82
CA THR A 160 0.60 33.59 22.85
C THR A 160 1.13 32.38 22.03
N ASN A 161 2.02 32.69 21.08
CA ASN A 161 3.14 31.88 20.56
C ASN A 161 2.92 30.67 19.60
N SER A 162 1.74 30.43 19.01
CA SER A 162 1.54 29.32 18.03
C SER A 162 1.78 29.67 16.55
N ASP A 163 1.86 30.95 16.18
CA ASP A 163 1.78 31.41 14.78
C ASP A 163 2.99 31.02 13.89
N SER A 164 4.15 30.75 14.49
CA SER A 164 5.39 30.45 13.74
C SER A 164 5.45 29.00 13.23
N ASN A 165 4.82 28.07 13.94
CA ASN A 165 4.85 26.64 13.57
C ASN A 165 3.72 26.27 12.61
N SER A 166 2.55 26.93 12.71
CA SER A 166 1.42 26.73 11.80
C SER A 166 1.75 27.23 10.39
N SER A 167 2.30 28.44 10.26
CA SER A 167 2.73 29.02 8.98
C SER A 167 3.84 28.21 8.29
N PHE A 168 4.74 27.59 9.06
CA PHE A 168 5.77 26.68 8.55
C PHE A 168 5.18 25.36 8.02
N ILE A 169 4.29 24.72 8.78
CA ILE A 169 3.60 23.49 8.35
C ILE A 169 2.73 23.76 7.12
N GLU A 170 2.09 24.92 7.04
CA GLU A 170 1.27 25.33 5.91
C GLU A 170 2.12 25.68 4.67
N ALA A 171 3.28 26.31 4.84
CA ALA A 171 4.24 26.54 3.75
C ALA A 171 4.90 25.25 3.25
N LEU A 172 5.21 24.30 4.14
CA LEU A 172 5.62 22.94 3.78
C LEU A 172 4.47 22.21 3.07
N ARG A 173 3.24 22.38 3.53
CA ARG A 173 2.05 21.77 2.92
C ARG A 173 1.86 22.27 1.49
N GLU A 174 1.84 23.58 1.28
CA GLU A 174 1.69 24.19 -0.05
C GLU A 174 2.83 23.83 -1.01
N LYS A 175 4.04 23.55 -0.52
CA LYS A 175 5.22 23.27 -1.36
C LYS A 175 5.51 21.79 -1.58
N ILE A 176 5.16 20.91 -0.65
CA ILE A 176 5.32 19.45 -0.77
C ILE A 176 4.06 18.80 -1.37
N PHE A 177 2.87 19.32 -1.07
CA PHE A 177 1.60 18.64 -1.36
C PHE A 177 0.87 19.17 -2.60
N LYS A 178 1.30 20.31 -3.15
CA LYS A 178 0.70 20.92 -4.34
C LYS A 178 1.30 20.54 -5.70
N PRO A 179 2.60 20.22 -5.85
CA PRO A 179 3.10 19.77 -7.15
C PRO A 179 2.42 18.45 -7.54
N SER A 180 1.91 18.40 -8.76
CA SER A 180 1.31 17.21 -9.34
C SER A 180 2.35 16.38 -10.08
N LEU A 181 1.99 15.16 -10.47
CA LEU A 181 2.88 14.28 -11.22
C LEU A 181 3.40 14.92 -12.52
N SER A 182 2.65 15.86 -13.12
CA SER A 182 3.08 16.63 -14.29
C SER A 182 4.41 17.38 -14.08
N THR A 183 4.75 17.78 -12.84
CA THR A 183 5.97 18.53 -12.56
C THR A 183 7.22 17.65 -12.49
N ILE A 184 7.06 16.34 -12.40
CA ILE A 184 8.14 15.37 -12.18
C ILE A 184 8.30 14.39 -13.34
N ILE A 185 7.25 14.21 -14.14
CA ILE A 185 7.27 13.38 -15.33
C ILE A 185 7.91 14.19 -16.48
N PRO A 186 9.08 13.79 -16.99
CA PRO A 186 9.66 14.43 -18.17
C PRO A 186 8.75 14.24 -19.39
N GLU A 187 8.70 15.23 -20.29
CA GLU A 187 7.91 15.17 -21.53
C GLU A 187 8.24 13.94 -22.41
N ASN A 188 9.44 13.38 -22.28
CA ASN A 188 9.91 12.18 -22.98
C ASN A 188 10.19 11.01 -22.03
N SER A 189 9.29 10.76 -21.08
CA SER A 189 9.43 9.65 -20.14
C SER A 189 9.43 8.32 -20.88
N LYS A 190 10.57 7.62 -20.87
CA LYS A 190 10.68 6.29 -21.47
C LYS A 190 10.00 5.27 -20.57
N MET A 191 8.87 4.74 -21.01
CA MET A 191 8.19 3.63 -20.36
C MET A 191 8.27 2.37 -21.22
N VAL A 192 8.29 1.22 -20.56
CA VAL A 192 8.21 -0.08 -21.23
C VAL A 192 6.74 -0.49 -21.32
N THR A 193 6.21 -0.59 -22.53
CA THR A 193 4.89 -1.17 -22.80
C THR A 193 5.05 -2.50 -23.53
N VAL A 194 4.25 -3.49 -23.15
CA VAL A 194 4.30 -4.85 -23.72
C VAL A 194 2.90 -5.40 -23.99
N SER A 195 2.83 -6.36 -24.90
CA SER A 195 1.61 -7.14 -25.16
C SER A 195 1.43 -8.22 -24.09
N PRO A 196 0.19 -8.60 -23.70
CA PRO A 196 -0.08 -9.74 -22.81
C PRO A 196 0.61 -11.05 -23.24
N THR A 197 0.78 -11.24 -24.55
CA THR A 197 1.36 -12.44 -25.16
C THR A 197 2.89 -12.39 -25.27
N ASP A 198 3.53 -11.25 -24.98
CA ASP A 198 4.98 -11.17 -24.99
C ASP A 198 5.59 -12.11 -23.95
N SER A 199 6.74 -12.71 -24.26
CA SER A 199 7.43 -13.55 -23.29
C SER A 199 8.06 -12.72 -22.18
N VAL A 200 8.21 -13.33 -21.02
CA VAL A 200 8.95 -12.74 -19.89
C VAL A 200 10.37 -12.39 -20.31
N LEU A 201 11.05 -13.25 -21.07
CA LEU A 201 12.42 -12.99 -21.54
C LEU A 201 12.49 -11.73 -22.41
N LYS A 202 11.62 -11.61 -23.43
CA LYS A 202 11.57 -10.43 -24.30
C LYS A 202 11.31 -9.17 -23.49
N THR A 203 10.29 -9.22 -22.63
CA THR A 203 9.92 -8.11 -21.74
C THR A 203 11.08 -7.70 -20.83
N THR A 204 11.79 -8.66 -20.25
CA THR A 204 12.91 -8.39 -19.35
C THR A 204 14.08 -7.75 -20.10
N LYS A 205 14.37 -8.17 -21.34
CA LYS A 205 15.39 -7.53 -22.18
C LYS A 205 15.03 -6.07 -22.47
N THR A 206 13.79 -5.80 -22.86
CA THR A 206 13.30 -4.42 -23.08
C THR A 206 13.37 -3.57 -21.80
N MET A 207 13.02 -4.14 -20.64
CA MET A 207 13.18 -3.46 -19.35
C MET A 207 14.64 -3.07 -19.07
N VAL A 208 15.59 -3.97 -19.35
CA VAL A 208 17.02 -3.70 -19.18
C VAL A 208 17.52 -2.63 -20.15
N GLU A 209 17.17 -2.73 -21.42
CA GLU A 209 17.55 -1.75 -22.46
C GLU A 209 17.08 -0.33 -22.10
N LEU A 210 15.83 -0.21 -21.64
CA LEU A 210 15.24 1.07 -21.24
C LEU A 210 15.53 1.46 -19.78
N HIS A 211 16.34 0.69 -19.06
CA HIS A 211 16.69 0.93 -17.65
C HIS A 211 15.47 1.04 -16.73
N ALA A 212 14.39 0.35 -17.09
CA ALA A 212 13.14 0.34 -16.36
C ALA A 212 13.09 -0.81 -15.33
N SER A 213 12.35 -0.59 -14.25
CA SER A 213 12.14 -1.61 -13.20
C SER A 213 10.77 -2.29 -13.29
N CYS A 214 9.93 -1.83 -14.21
CA CYS A 214 8.64 -2.43 -14.53
C CYS A 214 8.29 -2.26 -16.01
N ALA A 215 7.34 -3.06 -16.47
CA ALA A 215 6.69 -2.97 -17.77
C ALA A 215 5.17 -2.92 -17.56
N VAL A 216 4.50 -2.04 -18.29
CA VAL A 216 3.04 -1.97 -18.31
C VAL A 216 2.53 -2.86 -19.44
N VAL A 217 1.66 -3.81 -19.09
CA VAL A 217 0.99 -4.66 -20.05
C VAL A 217 -0.22 -3.90 -20.57
N THR A 218 -0.25 -3.62 -21.87
CA THR A 218 -1.27 -2.76 -22.47
C THR A 218 -2.08 -3.48 -23.54
N VAL A 219 -3.37 -3.16 -23.62
CA VAL A 219 -4.26 -3.52 -24.73
C VAL A 219 -4.89 -2.22 -25.22
N ASP A 220 -4.79 -1.92 -26.51
CA ASP A 220 -5.23 -0.65 -27.11
C ASP A 220 -4.71 0.59 -26.37
N GLY A 221 -3.47 0.53 -25.88
CA GLY A 221 -2.81 1.62 -25.13
C GLY A 221 -3.26 1.77 -23.67
N LYS A 222 -4.27 1.03 -23.21
CA LYS A 222 -4.77 1.05 -21.84
C LYS A 222 -4.06 0.03 -20.95
N ALA A 223 -3.83 0.38 -19.69
CA ALA A 223 -3.20 -0.52 -18.72
C ALA A 223 -4.10 -1.72 -18.42
N ARG A 224 -3.64 -2.93 -18.77
CA ARG A 224 -4.29 -4.20 -18.43
C ARG A 224 -3.59 -4.91 -17.27
N GLY A 225 -2.29 -4.72 -17.15
CA GLY A 225 -1.46 -5.32 -16.12
C GLY A 225 -0.16 -4.56 -15.91
N ILE A 226 0.57 -4.91 -14.86
CA ILE A 226 1.94 -4.47 -14.64
C ILE A 226 2.82 -5.66 -14.25
N VAL A 227 4.04 -5.68 -14.76
CA VAL A 227 5.08 -6.66 -14.41
C VAL A 227 6.30 -5.91 -13.89
N THR A 228 6.82 -6.34 -12.75
CA THR A 228 8.03 -5.77 -12.13
C THR A 228 9.16 -6.80 -12.08
N SER A 229 10.40 -6.35 -11.82
CA SER A 229 11.52 -7.27 -11.53
C SER A 229 11.18 -8.26 -10.40
N LYS A 230 10.40 -7.83 -9.41
CA LYS A 230 9.90 -8.67 -8.31
C LYS A 230 9.01 -9.79 -8.84
N ASP A 231 8.10 -9.52 -9.77
CA ASP A 231 7.21 -10.54 -10.33
C ASP A 231 8.00 -11.58 -11.13
N ILE A 232 9.02 -11.16 -11.87
CA ILE A 232 9.94 -12.07 -12.59
C ILE A 232 10.65 -13.01 -11.60
N LEU A 233 11.17 -12.48 -10.49
CA LEU A 233 11.79 -13.30 -9.45
C LEU A 233 10.76 -14.27 -8.83
N MET A 234 9.64 -13.73 -8.36
CA MET A 234 8.66 -14.43 -7.50
C MET A 234 7.83 -15.47 -8.25
N ARG A 235 7.40 -15.13 -9.47
CA ARG A 235 6.40 -15.90 -10.23
C ARG A 235 7.02 -16.69 -11.38
N VAL A 236 8.28 -16.42 -11.76
CA VAL A 236 8.97 -17.14 -12.84
C VAL A 236 10.12 -17.96 -12.28
N ILE A 237 11.17 -17.30 -11.79
CA ILE A 237 12.40 -18.01 -11.39
C ILE A 237 12.17 -18.86 -10.14
N ALA A 238 11.53 -18.32 -9.11
CA ALA A 238 11.22 -19.10 -7.90
C ALA A 238 10.23 -20.25 -8.13
N GLN A 239 9.47 -20.21 -9.23
CA GLN A 239 8.49 -21.25 -9.63
C GLN A 239 9.06 -22.22 -10.69
N ASN A 240 10.34 -22.08 -11.04
CA ASN A 240 11.01 -22.82 -12.11
C ASN A 240 10.27 -22.78 -13.47
N LEU A 241 9.70 -21.63 -13.82
CA LEU A 241 9.07 -21.43 -15.12
C LEU A 241 10.10 -20.93 -16.15
N PRO A 242 10.07 -21.43 -17.40
CA PRO A 242 10.96 -20.97 -18.45
C PRO A 242 10.63 -19.54 -18.89
N PRO A 243 11.55 -18.55 -18.77
CA PRO A 243 11.26 -17.16 -19.13
C PRO A 243 10.98 -16.95 -20.63
N ALA A 244 11.55 -17.80 -21.49
CA ALA A 244 11.42 -17.68 -22.94
C ALA A 244 10.01 -18.01 -23.47
N SER A 245 9.29 -18.93 -22.80
CA SER A 245 7.96 -19.39 -23.22
C SER A 245 6.83 -19.00 -22.28
N THR A 246 7.15 -18.43 -21.10
CA THR A 246 6.13 -17.91 -20.18
C THR A 246 5.64 -16.55 -20.68
N PRO A 247 4.33 -16.38 -20.96
CA PRO A 247 3.77 -15.09 -21.35
C PRO A 247 3.64 -14.16 -20.14
N VAL A 248 3.75 -12.85 -20.37
CA VAL A 248 3.64 -11.86 -19.29
C VAL A 248 2.27 -11.85 -18.62
N GLU A 249 1.19 -12.14 -19.35
CA GLU A 249 -0.16 -12.20 -18.77
C GLU A 249 -0.31 -13.22 -17.64
N LYS A 250 0.50 -14.29 -17.66
CA LYS A 250 0.49 -15.33 -16.63
C LYS A 250 1.09 -14.85 -15.30
N ILE A 251 1.94 -13.83 -15.34
CA ILE A 251 2.69 -13.35 -14.18
C ILE A 251 2.40 -11.90 -13.80
N MET A 252 1.68 -11.15 -14.63
CA MET A 252 1.37 -9.76 -14.36
C MET A 252 0.44 -9.61 -13.17
N THR A 253 0.55 -8.50 -12.46
CA THR A 253 -0.51 -8.04 -11.57
C THR A 253 -1.59 -7.39 -12.45
N PRO A 254 -2.81 -7.96 -12.53
CA PRO A 254 -3.87 -7.44 -13.40
C PRO A 254 -4.48 -6.17 -12.83
N ASN A 255 -5.00 -5.30 -13.70
CA ASN A 255 -5.70 -4.07 -13.35
C ASN A 255 -4.92 -3.21 -12.35
N PRO A 256 -3.69 -2.76 -12.68
CA PRO A 256 -2.91 -1.93 -11.79
C PRO A 256 -3.66 -0.64 -11.51
N GLU A 257 -3.55 -0.15 -10.27
CA GLU A 257 -4.01 1.18 -9.94
C GLU A 257 -3.25 2.21 -10.77
N CYS A 258 -3.94 3.24 -11.24
CA CYS A 258 -3.39 4.26 -12.14
C CYS A 258 -3.71 5.64 -11.60
N ALA A 259 -2.76 6.57 -11.71
CA ALA A 259 -2.97 7.99 -11.43
C ALA A 259 -3.21 8.76 -12.73
N VAL A 260 -3.85 9.92 -12.64
CA VAL A 260 -3.88 10.91 -13.75
C VAL A 260 -2.71 11.88 -13.61
N ILE A 261 -2.33 12.57 -14.70
CA ILE A 261 -1.19 13.49 -14.71
C ILE A 261 -1.31 14.64 -13.68
N ASP A 262 -2.54 15.04 -13.34
CA ASP A 262 -2.83 16.09 -12.37
C ASP A 262 -2.88 15.59 -10.92
N THR A 263 -2.65 14.29 -10.69
CA THR A 263 -2.64 13.70 -9.33
C THR A 263 -1.53 14.37 -8.50
N PRO A 264 -1.85 14.87 -7.29
CA PRO A 264 -0.84 15.38 -6.37
C PRO A 264 0.22 14.32 -6.05
N ILE A 265 1.49 14.73 -5.91
CA ILE A 265 2.60 13.84 -5.57
C ILE A 265 2.33 13.05 -4.27
N VAL A 266 1.73 13.70 -3.28
CA VAL A 266 1.43 13.06 -1.99
C VAL A 266 0.34 12.02 -2.13
N ASP A 267 -0.71 12.29 -2.91
CA ASP A 267 -1.77 11.31 -3.18
C ASP A 267 -1.21 10.09 -3.92
N ALA A 268 -0.26 10.29 -4.84
CA ALA A 268 0.46 9.20 -5.49
C ALA A 268 1.28 8.36 -4.50
N LEU A 269 1.96 9.00 -3.53
CA LEU A 269 2.69 8.30 -2.47
C LEU A 269 1.73 7.51 -1.54
N HIS A 270 0.58 8.07 -1.20
CA HIS A 270 -0.45 7.37 -0.42
C HIS A 270 -1.01 6.17 -1.18
N THR A 271 -1.33 6.36 -2.45
CA THR A 271 -1.81 5.30 -3.35
C THR A 271 -0.81 4.13 -3.41
N MET A 272 0.48 4.44 -3.64
CA MET A 272 1.56 3.45 -3.60
C MET A 272 1.66 2.74 -2.24
N HIS A 273 1.53 3.49 -1.16
CA HIS A 273 1.62 2.94 0.19
C HIS A 273 0.45 1.99 0.51
N ASP A 274 -0.78 2.46 0.38
CA ASP A 274 -2.00 1.73 0.72
C ASP A 274 -2.14 0.48 -0.15
N GLY A 275 -1.82 0.62 -1.44
CA GLY A 275 -1.82 -0.47 -2.40
C GLY A 275 -0.62 -1.42 -2.28
N LYS A 276 0.38 -1.10 -1.45
CA LYS A 276 1.62 -1.87 -1.23
C LYS A 276 2.39 -2.16 -2.52
N PHE A 277 2.45 -1.18 -3.40
CA PHE A 277 3.21 -1.22 -4.64
C PHE A 277 4.09 0.02 -4.77
N LEU A 278 5.17 -0.08 -5.54
CA LEU A 278 6.17 0.99 -5.64
C LEU A 278 6.18 1.66 -7.02
N HIS A 279 5.30 1.23 -7.91
CA HIS A 279 5.20 1.69 -9.29
C HIS A 279 3.74 2.05 -9.56
N LEU A 280 3.53 3.24 -10.09
CA LEU A 280 2.20 3.77 -10.39
C LEU A 280 2.18 4.21 -11.87
N PRO A 281 1.47 3.47 -12.74
CA PRO A 281 1.15 3.94 -14.07
C PRO A 281 0.38 5.26 -14.02
N VAL A 282 0.71 6.15 -14.94
CA VAL A 282 0.05 7.44 -15.10
C VAL A 282 -0.64 7.46 -16.44
N VAL A 283 -1.93 7.80 -16.43
CA VAL A 283 -2.79 7.83 -17.61
C VAL A 283 -3.22 9.25 -17.96
N ASP A 284 -3.49 9.46 -19.24
CA ASP A 284 -4.16 10.66 -19.73
C ASP A 284 -5.68 10.61 -19.53
N ARG A 285 -6.39 11.61 -20.09
CA ARG A 285 -7.85 11.72 -20.01
C ARG A 285 -8.59 10.62 -20.78
N ASP A 286 -7.94 10.00 -21.77
CA ASP A 286 -8.50 8.91 -22.58
C ASP A 286 -8.22 7.52 -21.96
N GLY A 287 -7.49 7.50 -20.83
CA GLY A 287 -7.09 6.29 -20.10
C GLY A 287 -5.90 5.57 -20.73
N ILE A 288 -5.17 6.25 -21.62
CA ILE A 288 -3.95 5.74 -22.24
C ILE A 288 -2.79 5.99 -21.28
N VAL A 289 -1.93 4.98 -21.12
CA VAL A 289 -0.76 5.09 -20.25
C VAL A 289 0.25 6.01 -20.91
N VAL A 290 0.69 7.04 -20.20
CA VAL A 290 1.67 8.04 -20.68
C VAL A 290 3.00 7.96 -19.95
N ALA A 291 3.01 7.47 -18.72
CA ALA A 291 4.22 7.31 -17.93
C ALA A 291 4.06 6.23 -16.85
N VAL A 292 5.18 5.87 -16.21
CA VAL A 292 5.18 5.15 -14.93
C VAL A 292 6.10 5.89 -13.98
N VAL A 293 5.62 6.17 -12.78
CA VAL A 293 6.43 6.76 -11.71
C VAL A 293 6.73 5.71 -10.66
N ASP A 294 7.94 5.73 -10.11
CA ASP A 294 8.32 4.87 -8.99
C ASP A 294 8.50 5.67 -7.71
N VAL A 295 8.38 4.99 -6.57
CA VAL A 295 8.47 5.62 -5.24
C VAL A 295 9.76 6.42 -5.06
N ILE A 296 10.90 5.98 -5.62
CA ILE A 296 12.18 6.67 -5.46
C ILE A 296 12.17 7.97 -6.26
N HIS A 297 11.66 7.94 -7.48
CA HIS A 297 11.57 9.11 -8.34
C HIS A 297 10.62 10.14 -7.72
N VAL A 298 9.45 9.70 -7.25
CA VAL A 298 8.48 10.56 -6.56
C VAL A 298 9.09 11.15 -5.29
N THR A 299 9.81 10.34 -4.50
CA THR A 299 10.51 10.80 -3.28
C THR A 299 11.60 11.81 -3.60
N HIS A 300 12.45 11.51 -4.60
CA HIS A 300 13.52 12.40 -5.02
C HIS A 300 12.96 13.74 -5.51
N ALA A 301 11.87 13.71 -6.26
CA ALA A 301 11.23 14.93 -6.72
C ALA A 301 10.65 15.74 -5.56
N ALA A 302 9.95 15.10 -4.61
CA ALA A 302 9.47 15.76 -3.40
C ALA A 302 10.63 16.41 -2.62
N VAL A 303 11.75 15.71 -2.46
CA VAL A 303 12.98 16.21 -1.82
C VAL A 303 13.60 17.38 -2.60
N ALA A 304 13.66 17.29 -3.93
CA ALA A 304 14.26 18.32 -4.79
C ALA A 304 13.43 19.62 -4.79
N THR A 305 12.10 19.52 -4.80
CA THR A 305 11.20 20.69 -4.72
C THR A 305 11.38 21.44 -3.40
N VAL A 306 11.65 20.73 -2.31
CA VAL A 306 12.01 21.33 -1.01
C VAL A 306 13.39 21.99 -1.06
N SER A 307 14.32 21.40 -1.80
CA SER A 307 15.72 21.85 -1.88
C SER A 307 15.95 23.11 -2.72
N GLN A 308 15.09 23.39 -3.71
CA GLN A 308 15.19 24.59 -4.55
C GLN A 308 14.89 25.92 -3.82
N VAL A 309 14.59 25.87 -2.52
CA VAL A 309 14.26 27.03 -1.68
C VAL A 309 15.45 27.48 -0.81
N GLY A 310 16.65 26.89 -0.94
CA GLY A 310 17.85 27.37 -0.23
C GLY A 310 19.16 26.70 -0.63
N ASN A 311 20.29 27.23 -0.14
CA ASN A 311 21.62 26.62 -0.29
C ASN A 311 21.58 25.12 0.09
N ASN A 312 22.45 24.28 -0.50
CA ASN A 312 22.46 22.82 -0.26
C ASN A 312 22.45 22.42 1.24
N GLU A 313 22.98 23.24 2.14
CA GLU A 313 22.89 23.06 3.60
C GLU A 313 21.52 23.37 4.20
N ALA A 314 20.79 24.37 3.67
CA ALA A 314 19.43 24.69 4.05
C ALA A 314 18.43 23.61 3.60
N ALA A 315 18.63 23.06 2.40
CA ALA A 315 17.88 21.92 1.90
C ALA A 315 18.10 20.65 2.74
N ASN A 316 19.37 20.33 3.03
CA ASN A 316 19.73 19.21 3.89
C ASN A 316 19.22 19.40 5.33
N SER A 317 19.29 20.60 5.90
CA SER A 317 18.74 20.89 7.22
C SER A 317 17.20 20.89 7.23
N MET A 318 16.54 21.27 6.14
CA MET A 318 15.08 21.18 6.01
C MET A 318 14.61 19.73 5.87
N MET A 319 15.36 18.91 5.13
CA MET A 319 15.16 17.47 5.04
C MET A 319 15.46 16.77 6.36
N GLN A 320 16.55 17.15 7.03
CA GLN A 320 16.89 16.70 8.37
C GLN A 320 15.80 17.08 9.36
N ARG A 321 15.25 18.30 9.33
CA ARG A 321 14.10 18.70 10.15
C ARG A 321 12.80 17.99 9.80
N PHE A 322 12.57 17.68 8.52
CA PHE A 322 11.42 16.87 8.08
C PHE A 322 11.53 15.45 8.64
N TRP A 323 12.68 14.81 8.47
CA TRP A 323 12.95 13.48 9.01
C TRP A 323 12.97 13.49 10.53
N ASP A 324 13.61 14.47 11.17
CA ASP A 324 13.64 14.62 12.62
C ASP A 324 12.26 14.93 13.17
N SER A 325 11.39 15.68 12.47
CA SER A 325 10.01 15.93 12.93
C SER A 325 9.14 14.68 12.76
N ALA A 326 9.24 14.01 11.61
CA ALA A 326 8.57 12.74 11.37
C ALA A 326 9.08 11.65 12.34
N MET A 327 10.36 11.71 12.68
CA MET A 327 11.07 10.78 13.55
C MET A 327 11.33 11.38 14.93
N ALA A 328 10.63 12.41 15.42
CA ALA A 328 10.72 12.84 16.83
C ALA A 328 9.57 12.22 17.64
N LEU A 329 8.53 11.78 16.94
CA LEU A 329 7.36 11.12 17.52
C LEU A 329 7.70 9.71 18.00
N PRO A 330 7.28 9.29 19.21
CA PRO A 330 7.70 8.03 19.82
C PRO A 330 7.44 6.83 18.89
N PRO A 331 8.26 5.76 19.00
CA PRO A 331 8.12 4.57 18.16
C PRO A 331 6.70 4.02 18.23
N ILE A 332 6.25 3.49 17.10
CA ILE A 332 4.98 2.81 16.98
C ILE A 332 5.22 1.39 17.50
N ASP A 333 4.65 1.04 18.65
CA ASP A 333 4.48 -0.36 19.05
C ASP A 333 3.37 -0.95 18.16
N ASP A 334 3.73 -1.37 16.94
CA ASP A 334 2.91 -2.27 16.14
C ASP A 334 3.38 -3.70 16.41
N ASP A 335 2.95 -4.26 17.54
CA ASP A 335 2.89 -5.72 17.73
C ASP A 335 1.86 -6.27 16.75
N ASP A 336 2.26 -6.58 15.51
CA ASP A 336 1.48 -7.45 14.62
C ASP A 336 2.30 -7.92 13.41
N GLU A 337 3.36 -8.69 13.67
CA GLU A 337 3.86 -9.69 12.70
C GLU A 337 3.63 -11.12 13.24
N THR A 338 2.40 -11.43 13.69
CA THR A 338 1.98 -12.82 13.73
C THR A 338 1.72 -13.33 12.31
N ARG A 339 2.71 -14.09 11.85
CA ARG A 339 2.69 -15.06 10.76
C ARG A 339 1.30 -15.69 10.54
N SER A 340 0.91 -15.79 9.27
CA SER A 340 0.03 -16.88 8.82
C SER A 340 0.56 -17.42 7.50
N GLU A 341 1.25 -18.55 7.62
CA GLU A 341 1.35 -19.53 6.55
C GLU A 341 0.00 -20.18 6.36
N ALA A 342 -0.69 -19.88 5.26
CA ALA A 342 -1.59 -20.78 4.55
C ALA A 342 -2.28 -19.99 3.44
N SER A 343 -1.91 -20.26 2.20
CA SER A 343 -2.85 -20.55 1.09
C SER A 343 -2.15 -20.34 -0.26
N PHE A 344 -1.40 -21.34 -0.69
CA PHE A 344 -1.31 -21.70 -2.10
C PHE A 344 -2.51 -22.62 -2.39
N ARG A 345 -3.41 -22.23 -3.30
CA ARG A 345 -4.09 -23.16 -4.22
C ARG A 345 -4.39 -22.42 -5.53
N ILE A 346 -4.05 -23.10 -6.63
CA ILE A 346 -4.25 -22.74 -8.03
C ILE A 346 -5.63 -23.25 -8.50
N GLY A 347 -6.26 -22.55 -9.44
CA GLY A 347 -7.44 -22.95 -10.22
C GLY A 347 -8.40 -21.76 -10.40
N SER A 348 -8.27 -20.95 -11.45
CA SER A 348 -8.83 -21.13 -12.80
C SER A 348 -10.29 -20.65 -12.93
N ASP A 349 -10.44 -19.63 -13.77
CA ASP A 349 -11.55 -19.29 -14.68
C ASP A 349 -12.78 -18.50 -14.19
N GLY A 350 -13.19 -17.55 -15.06
CA GLY A 350 -14.57 -17.03 -15.15
C GLY A 350 -14.86 -15.63 -14.60
N GLY A 351 -14.83 -14.62 -15.47
CA GLY A 351 -15.95 -13.65 -15.63
C GLY A 351 -16.08 -12.45 -14.68
N GLU A 352 -15.64 -11.29 -15.16
CA GLU A 352 -16.38 -10.01 -15.22
C GLU A 352 -17.05 -9.40 -13.96
N THR A 353 -16.45 -8.35 -13.40
CA THR A 353 -16.83 -6.92 -13.62
C THR A 353 -16.39 -6.07 -12.43
N GLY A 354 -15.37 -5.25 -12.66
CA GLY A 354 -15.03 -4.15 -11.77
C GLY A 354 -15.99 -2.97 -11.98
N ARG A 355 -16.43 -2.36 -10.89
CA ARG A 355 -16.77 -0.94 -10.83
C ARG A 355 -16.17 -0.36 -9.56
N SER A 356 -14.99 0.24 -9.70
CA SER A 356 -14.52 1.27 -8.79
C SER A 356 -15.27 2.56 -9.13
N MET A 357 -16.15 2.99 -8.24
CA MET A 357 -16.66 4.37 -8.24
C MET A 357 -15.60 5.29 -7.61
N PRO A 358 -15.46 6.54 -8.06
CA PRO A 358 -14.40 7.44 -7.63
C PRO A 358 -14.69 7.95 -6.22
N PHE A 359 -13.72 7.86 -5.31
CA PHE A 359 -13.82 8.51 -4.00
C PHE A 359 -12.81 9.64 -3.87
N THR A 360 -13.39 10.84 -3.78
CA THR A 360 -12.83 12.07 -3.23
C THR A 360 -12.55 11.89 -1.74
N SER A 361 -11.31 12.09 -1.29
CA SER A 361 -10.92 12.06 0.13
C SER A 361 -11.27 13.39 0.82
N ALA A 362 -12.54 13.54 1.20
CA ALA A 362 -12.92 14.35 2.35
C ALA A 362 -12.92 13.43 3.57
N SER A 363 -12.12 13.74 4.60
CA SER A 363 -12.17 13.07 5.90
C SER A 363 -13.58 13.21 6.46
N MET A 364 -14.35 12.12 6.41
CA MET A 364 -15.70 12.06 6.98
C MET A 364 -15.58 11.47 8.39
N PRO A 365 -15.88 12.23 9.46
CA PRO A 365 -15.67 11.81 10.85
C PRO A 365 -16.45 10.55 11.26
N ASN A 366 -17.38 10.08 10.43
CA ASN A 366 -18.33 9.03 10.74
C ASN A 366 -18.06 7.71 9.99
N THR A 367 -16.88 7.52 9.40
CA THR A 367 -16.54 6.25 8.74
C THR A 367 -15.78 5.29 9.66
N PHE A 368 -16.04 3.99 9.52
CA PHE A 368 -15.33 2.93 10.27
C PHE A 368 -15.02 1.73 9.38
N SER A 369 -14.01 0.96 9.75
CA SER A 369 -13.58 -0.21 8.98
C SER A 369 -14.28 -1.48 9.46
N PHE A 370 -14.72 -2.31 8.52
CA PHE A 370 -15.41 -3.56 8.76
C PHE A 370 -14.71 -4.71 8.04
N LYS A 371 -14.80 -5.91 8.62
CA LYS A 371 -14.34 -7.16 7.99
C LYS A 371 -15.47 -8.17 8.00
N VAL A 372 -15.89 -8.67 6.84
CA VAL A 372 -16.94 -9.69 6.73
C VAL A 372 -16.39 -10.95 6.08
N GLN A 373 -16.72 -12.12 6.62
CA GLN A 373 -16.36 -13.39 6.02
C GLN A 373 -17.48 -13.88 5.11
N ASP A 374 -17.18 -14.30 3.88
CA ASP A 374 -18.16 -14.96 3.01
C ASP A 374 -18.29 -16.46 3.31
N LYS A 375 -19.29 -17.12 2.70
CA LYS A 375 -19.54 -18.57 2.85
C LYS A 375 -18.37 -19.44 2.37
N LYS A 376 -17.47 -18.89 1.55
CA LYS A 376 -16.27 -19.55 1.01
C LYS A 376 -15.04 -19.33 1.91
N GLY A 377 -15.22 -18.67 3.06
CA GLY A 377 -14.17 -18.39 4.03
C GLY A 377 -13.29 -17.19 3.68
N ARG A 378 -13.58 -16.45 2.59
CA ARG A 378 -12.79 -15.28 2.19
C ARG A 378 -13.19 -14.08 3.05
N MET A 379 -12.18 -13.36 3.56
CA MET A 379 -12.38 -12.14 4.34
C MET A 379 -12.40 -10.93 3.42
N HIS A 380 -13.52 -10.21 3.41
CA HIS A 380 -13.72 -8.95 2.71
C HIS A 380 -13.56 -7.79 3.68
N ARG A 381 -12.84 -6.75 3.27
CA ARG A 381 -12.64 -5.54 4.09
C ARG A 381 -13.24 -4.32 3.39
N PHE A 382 -13.88 -3.45 4.16
CA PHE A 382 -14.46 -2.22 3.64
C PHE A 382 -14.52 -1.15 4.72
N THR A 383 -14.61 0.10 4.27
CA THR A 383 -14.82 1.27 5.13
C THR A 383 -16.05 1.99 4.60
N CYS A 384 -17.00 2.30 5.46
CA CYS A 384 -18.23 3.02 5.08
C CYS A 384 -18.69 3.94 6.22
N ASP A 385 -19.62 4.86 5.91
CA ASP A 385 -20.28 5.69 6.92
C ASP A 385 -21.07 4.80 7.89
N THR A 386 -21.06 5.16 9.16
CA THR A 386 -21.64 4.39 10.28
C THR A 386 -22.94 4.99 10.82
N ARG A 387 -23.43 6.09 10.21
CA ARG A 387 -24.71 6.72 10.56
C ARG A 387 -25.94 5.92 10.17
N ASN A 388 -25.82 5.04 9.16
CA ASN A 388 -26.95 4.30 8.61
C ASN A 388 -26.53 2.87 8.25
N MET A 389 -27.26 1.89 8.75
CA MET A 389 -27.06 0.47 8.49
C MET A 389 -27.16 0.12 7.00
N THR A 390 -27.97 0.88 6.24
CA THR A 390 -28.15 0.70 4.79
C THR A 390 -26.82 0.80 4.04
N GLU A 391 -25.90 1.65 4.46
CA GLU A 391 -24.56 1.80 3.84
C GLU A 391 -23.69 0.57 4.10
N VAL A 392 -23.73 0.05 5.33
CA VAL A 392 -23.02 -1.19 5.70
C VAL A 392 -23.58 -2.37 4.92
N ILE A 393 -24.91 -2.52 4.86
CA ILE A 393 -25.59 -3.57 4.10
C ILE A 393 -25.26 -3.47 2.61
N THR A 394 -25.30 -2.26 2.03
CA THR A 394 -24.94 -2.02 0.63
C THR A 394 -23.48 -2.43 0.36
N ALA A 395 -22.56 -2.09 1.25
CA ALA A 395 -21.15 -2.46 1.13
C ALA A 395 -20.92 -3.98 1.25
N ILE A 396 -21.73 -4.67 2.05
CA ILE A 396 -21.76 -6.14 2.17
C ILE A 396 -22.32 -6.76 0.88
N ILE A 397 -23.45 -6.28 0.35
CA ILE A 397 -24.05 -6.77 -0.90
C ILE A 397 -23.07 -6.61 -2.08
N GLN A 398 -22.38 -5.48 -2.19
CA GLN A 398 -21.40 -5.27 -3.27
C GLN A 398 -20.22 -6.25 -3.25
N ARG A 399 -19.91 -6.85 -2.10
CA ARG A 399 -18.72 -7.71 -1.91
C ARG A 399 -19.06 -9.20 -1.77
N VAL A 400 -20.19 -9.48 -1.14
CA VAL A 400 -20.65 -10.83 -0.76
C VAL A 400 -21.97 -11.20 -1.47
N GLY A 401 -22.57 -10.28 -2.23
CA GLY A 401 -23.93 -10.42 -2.80
C GLY A 401 -24.16 -11.56 -3.76
N THR A 402 -23.12 -12.20 -4.32
CA THR A 402 -23.29 -13.46 -5.07
C THR A 402 -23.64 -14.65 -4.17
N ASP A 403 -23.33 -14.55 -2.87
CA ASP A 403 -23.49 -15.61 -1.87
C ASP A 403 -24.67 -15.33 -0.90
N ILE A 404 -25.34 -14.17 -1.03
CA ILE A 404 -26.52 -13.76 -0.25
C ILE A 404 -27.78 -14.10 -1.06
N ASP A 405 -28.67 -14.88 -0.45
CA ASP A 405 -29.95 -15.25 -1.04
C ASP A 405 -30.98 -14.13 -0.79
N PRO A 406 -31.54 -13.50 -1.84
CA PRO A 406 -32.58 -12.47 -1.67
C PRO A 406 -33.83 -12.96 -0.96
N ASP A 407 -34.14 -14.26 -1.05
CA ASP A 407 -35.30 -14.88 -0.40
C ASP A 407 -34.97 -15.35 1.03
N ASN A 408 -33.69 -15.34 1.44
CA ASN A 408 -33.23 -15.71 2.77
C ASN A 408 -32.09 -14.80 3.26
N LEU A 409 -32.48 -13.61 3.73
CA LEU A 409 -31.56 -12.59 4.20
C LEU A 409 -30.84 -12.99 5.51
N PRO A 410 -29.50 -12.84 5.59
CA PRO A 410 -28.76 -13.15 6.80
C PRO A 410 -28.96 -12.07 7.87
N GLN A 411 -28.84 -12.46 9.13
CA GLN A 411 -28.60 -11.53 10.23
C GLN A 411 -27.12 -11.13 10.24
N ILE A 412 -26.86 -9.86 10.53
CA ILE A 412 -25.49 -9.34 10.68
C ILE A 412 -25.16 -9.36 12.16
N LEU A 413 -24.07 -10.02 12.55
CA LEU A 413 -23.57 -10.05 13.91
C LEU A 413 -22.17 -9.45 13.98
N TYR A 414 -21.81 -8.86 15.11
CA TYR A 414 -20.44 -8.48 15.44
C TYR A 414 -19.92 -9.28 16.64
N GLU A 415 -18.61 -9.38 16.76
CA GLU A 415 -17.94 -9.96 17.93
C GLU A 415 -17.54 -8.85 18.89
N ASP A 416 -18.00 -8.95 20.15
CA ASP A 416 -17.66 -8.01 21.22
C ASP A 416 -16.36 -8.40 21.96
N GLU A 417 -16.06 -7.71 23.07
CA GLU A 417 -14.84 -7.93 23.86
C GLU A 417 -14.81 -9.29 24.59
N ASP A 418 -15.98 -9.88 24.86
CA ASP A 418 -16.11 -11.19 25.50
C ASP A 418 -16.11 -12.33 24.47
N HIS A 419 -15.87 -12.00 23.18
CA HIS A 419 -15.96 -12.89 22.03
C HIS A 419 -17.38 -13.42 21.76
N ASP A 420 -18.40 -12.74 22.27
CA ASP A 420 -19.79 -13.05 22.03
C ASP A 420 -20.29 -12.42 20.72
N LYS A 421 -21.16 -13.15 20.01
CA LYS A 421 -21.75 -12.69 18.75
C LYS A 421 -23.05 -11.95 19.03
N VAL A 422 -23.03 -10.64 18.83
CA VAL A 422 -24.16 -9.74 19.07
C VAL A 422 -24.78 -9.29 17.76
N VAL A 423 -26.11 -9.32 17.65
CA VAL A 423 -26.84 -8.99 16.42
C VAL A 423 -26.93 -7.47 16.22
N LEU A 424 -26.65 -7.01 15.00
CA LEU A 424 -26.85 -5.63 14.54
C LEU A 424 -28.18 -5.52 13.80
N THR A 425 -29.17 -4.85 14.40
CA THR A 425 -30.52 -4.74 13.83
C THR A 425 -30.94 -3.31 13.48
N SER A 426 -30.27 -2.30 14.03
CA SER A 426 -30.64 -0.89 13.88
C SER A 426 -29.42 0.03 13.79
N ASP A 427 -29.63 1.26 13.28
CA ASP A 427 -28.61 2.31 13.22
C ASP A 427 -28.00 2.62 14.60
N SER A 428 -28.81 2.54 15.67
CA SER A 428 -28.33 2.71 17.03
C SER A 428 -27.41 1.58 17.49
N ASP A 429 -27.68 0.34 17.08
CA ASP A 429 -26.81 -0.81 17.40
C ASP A 429 -25.47 -0.68 16.69
N LEU A 430 -25.49 -0.23 15.43
CA LEU A 430 -24.27 0.04 14.66
C LEU A 430 -23.44 1.15 15.30
N ALA A 431 -24.08 2.26 15.68
CA ALA A 431 -23.40 3.37 16.34
C ALA A 431 -22.79 2.93 17.68
N ALA A 432 -23.52 2.17 18.49
CA ALA A 432 -23.02 1.65 19.77
C ALA A 432 -21.85 0.67 19.57
N ALA A 433 -21.93 -0.26 18.62
CA ALA A 433 -20.86 -1.21 18.34
C ALA A 433 -19.58 -0.51 17.85
N VAL A 434 -19.73 0.54 17.02
CA VAL A 434 -18.61 1.34 16.51
C VAL A 434 -18.00 2.20 17.60
N ASP A 435 -18.81 2.86 18.44
CA ASP A 435 -18.33 3.68 19.56
C ASP A 435 -17.60 2.83 20.61
N HIS A 436 -18.14 1.65 20.90
CA HIS A 436 -17.48 0.67 21.75
C HIS A 436 -16.14 0.22 21.16
N ALA A 437 -16.12 -0.17 19.87
CA ALA A 437 -14.89 -0.56 19.19
C ALA A 437 -13.84 0.57 19.19
N ARG A 438 -14.24 1.84 19.03
CA ARG A 438 -13.33 2.98 19.13
C ARG A 438 -12.78 3.17 20.54
N THR A 439 -13.62 3.04 21.56
CA THR A 439 -13.24 3.18 22.98
C THR A 439 -12.29 2.06 23.41
N ALA A 440 -12.49 0.86 22.86
CA ALA A 440 -11.64 -0.31 23.03
C ALA A 440 -10.32 -0.25 22.22
N GLY A 441 -10.11 0.79 21.39
CA GLY A 441 -8.93 0.91 20.53
C GLY A 441 -8.92 -0.02 19.31
N LEU A 442 -10.04 -0.68 19.01
CA LEU A 442 -10.19 -1.54 17.83
C LEU A 442 -10.24 -0.68 16.56
N LYS A 443 -9.39 -1.02 15.58
CA LYS A 443 -9.31 -0.32 14.28
C LYS A 443 -10.40 -0.76 13.28
N GLY A 444 -11.28 -1.68 13.67
CA GLY A 444 -12.41 -2.12 12.84
C GLY A 444 -13.21 -3.26 13.44
N LEU A 445 -14.44 -3.41 12.99
CA LEU A 445 -15.40 -4.40 13.50
C LEU A 445 -15.42 -5.65 12.63
N LYS A 446 -15.42 -6.84 13.24
CA LYS A 446 -15.58 -8.10 12.53
C LYS A 446 -17.06 -8.46 12.48
N LEU A 447 -17.59 -8.60 11.27
CA LEU A 447 -18.98 -8.92 10.99
C LEU A 447 -19.12 -10.39 10.55
N TYR A 448 -20.18 -11.02 11.01
CA TYR A 448 -20.59 -12.37 10.67
C TYR A 448 -21.99 -12.34 10.06
N LEU A 449 -22.21 -13.16 9.03
CA LEU A 449 -23.50 -13.31 8.39
C LEU A 449 -24.09 -14.66 8.81
N ASP A 450 -25.17 -14.64 9.58
CA ASP A 450 -25.87 -15.84 10.02
C ASP A 450 -27.17 -16.03 9.22
N TYR A 451 -27.34 -17.21 8.65
CA TYR A 451 -28.48 -17.57 7.79
C TYR A 451 -29.47 -18.51 8.52
N GLU A 452 -29.22 -18.87 9.79
CA GLU A 452 -30.07 -19.81 10.55
C GLU A 452 -31.32 -19.15 11.16
N GLY A 453 -31.42 -17.81 11.13
CA GLY A 453 -32.44 -17.03 11.85
C GLY A 453 -33.88 -17.03 11.29
N THR A 454 -34.13 -17.58 10.10
CA THR A 454 -35.47 -17.52 9.45
C THR A 454 -36.23 -18.85 9.48
N GLN A 455 -35.55 -19.98 9.73
CA GLN A 455 -36.17 -21.31 9.85
C GLN A 455 -36.53 -21.62 11.31
N GLY A 456 -37.55 -20.94 11.83
CA GLY A 456 -38.29 -21.46 12.99
C GLY A 456 -38.44 -20.52 14.18
N ARG A 457 -39.35 -19.54 14.09
CA ARG A 457 -40.05 -19.04 15.27
C ARG A 457 -41.55 -18.93 15.05
N ARG A 458 -42.24 -19.96 15.51
CA ARG A 458 -43.66 -19.90 15.87
C ARG A 458 -43.88 -18.78 16.90
N LYS A 459 -44.67 -17.78 16.51
CA LYS A 459 -45.66 -17.03 17.32
C LYS A 459 -45.25 -16.74 18.78
N GLY A 460 -44.61 -15.59 19.00
CA GLY A 460 -44.39 -14.99 20.32
C GLY A 460 -44.33 -13.46 20.20
N SER A 461 -45.36 -12.80 20.71
CA SER A 461 -45.64 -11.36 20.57
C SER A 461 -44.57 -10.47 21.22
N ARG A 462 -43.79 -9.73 20.41
CA ARG A 462 -43.32 -8.33 20.67
C ARG A 462 -42.38 -7.70 19.62
N SER A 463 -41.97 -8.38 18.54
CA SER A 463 -41.09 -7.81 17.49
C SER A 463 -41.86 -7.52 16.19
N GLY A 464 -42.78 -6.55 16.21
CA GLY A 464 -43.47 -6.14 14.98
C GLY A 464 -42.70 -5.04 14.23
N ASN A 465 -42.19 -4.05 14.94
CA ASN A 465 -41.55 -2.88 14.32
C ASN A 465 -40.07 -3.08 13.96
N LEU A 466 -39.36 -4.00 14.63
CA LEU A 466 -37.90 -4.15 14.49
C LEU A 466 -37.53 -4.98 13.25
N ASP A 467 -38.28 -6.06 12.98
CA ASP A 467 -38.09 -6.88 11.77
C ASP A 467 -38.41 -6.07 10.49
N HIS A 468 -39.36 -5.12 10.56
CA HIS A 468 -39.69 -4.22 9.46
C HIS A 468 -38.55 -3.25 9.13
N ALA A 469 -37.93 -2.59 10.13
CA ALA A 469 -36.83 -1.66 9.88
C ALA A 469 -35.59 -2.35 9.28
N TYR A 470 -35.30 -3.58 9.73
CA TYR A 470 -34.21 -4.39 9.20
C TYR A 470 -34.50 -4.87 7.76
N SER A 471 -35.72 -5.35 7.50
CA SER A 471 -36.17 -5.74 6.17
C SER A 471 -36.20 -4.56 5.20
N ASP A 472 -36.58 -3.37 5.66
CA ASP A 472 -36.61 -2.14 4.86
C ASP A 472 -35.18 -1.67 4.51
N ALA A 473 -34.21 -1.84 5.40
CA ALA A 473 -32.81 -1.51 5.13
C ALA A 473 -32.20 -2.41 4.03
N TRP A 474 -32.51 -3.71 4.05
CA TRP A 474 -32.14 -4.64 2.97
C TRP A 474 -32.86 -4.31 1.66
N ALA A 475 -34.16 -4.05 1.69
CA ALA A 475 -34.93 -3.67 0.50
C ALA A 475 -34.40 -2.37 -0.13
N SER A 476 -34.09 -1.37 0.70
CA SER A 476 -33.49 -0.10 0.30
C SER A 476 -32.10 -0.33 -0.34
N ALA A 477 -31.24 -1.14 0.28
CA ALA A 477 -29.93 -1.47 -0.24
C ALA A 477 -29.99 -2.20 -1.60
N TYR A 478 -30.87 -3.20 -1.74
CA TYR A 478 -31.09 -3.88 -3.02
C TYR A 478 -31.65 -2.93 -4.10
N SER A 479 -32.57 -2.04 -3.74
CA SER A 479 -33.11 -1.04 -4.68
C SER A 479 -32.03 -0.06 -5.14
N GLY A 480 -31.14 0.38 -4.25
CA GLY A 480 -30.02 1.26 -4.57
C GLY A 480 -29.00 0.61 -5.50
N VAL A 481 -28.66 -0.67 -5.24
CA VAL A 481 -27.77 -1.46 -6.11
C VAL A 481 -28.41 -1.73 -7.47
N ALA A 482 -29.70 -2.07 -7.52
CA ALA A 482 -30.44 -2.32 -8.76
C ALA A 482 -30.63 -1.05 -9.60
N ALA A 483 -30.93 0.09 -8.98
CA ALA A 483 -30.99 1.39 -9.66
C ALA A 483 -29.63 1.77 -10.28
N GLY A 484 -28.53 1.54 -9.55
CA GLY A 484 -27.17 1.72 -10.07
C GLY A 484 -26.82 0.79 -11.24
N ALA A 485 -27.34 -0.44 -11.25
CA ALA A 485 -27.18 -1.37 -12.37
C ALA A 485 -28.00 -0.94 -13.60
N ALA A 486 -29.26 -0.53 -13.41
CA ALA A 486 -30.17 -0.07 -14.46
C ALA A 486 -29.70 1.22 -15.14
N LEU A 487 -29.11 2.15 -14.38
CA LEU A 487 -28.56 3.41 -14.91
C LEU A 487 -27.39 3.13 -15.88
N VAL A 488 -26.56 2.13 -15.58
CA VAL A 488 -25.45 1.76 -16.47
C VAL A 488 -25.91 0.93 -17.67
N ALA A 489 -26.94 0.09 -17.51
CA ALA A 489 -27.58 -0.58 -18.65
C ALA A 489 -28.27 0.43 -19.59
N GLY A 490 -28.93 1.46 -19.06
CA GLY A 490 -29.56 2.53 -19.82
C GLY A 490 -28.55 3.42 -20.58
N LEU A 491 -27.41 3.74 -19.95
CA LEU A 491 -26.29 4.43 -20.63
C LEU A 491 -25.66 3.55 -21.73
N GLY A 492 -25.60 2.23 -21.53
CA GLY A 492 -25.18 1.26 -22.55
C GLY A 492 -26.15 1.18 -23.74
N LEU A 493 -27.47 1.26 -23.50
CA LEU A 493 -28.48 1.23 -24.55
C LEU A 493 -28.51 2.54 -25.37
N LEU A 494 -28.31 3.69 -24.70
CA LEU A 494 -28.21 5.01 -25.35
C LEU A 494 -26.94 5.17 -26.20
N THR A 495 -25.84 4.51 -25.81
CA THR A 495 -24.60 4.46 -26.61
C THR A 495 -24.71 3.48 -27.78
N TYR A 496 -25.51 2.42 -27.66
CA TYR A 496 -25.82 1.50 -28.76
C TYR A 496 -26.78 2.13 -29.80
N LEU A 497 -27.82 2.84 -29.37
CA LEU A 497 -28.79 3.50 -30.27
C LEU A 497 -28.23 4.75 -30.98
N LYS A 498 -27.10 5.30 -30.55
CA LYS A 498 -26.37 6.36 -31.28
C LYS A 498 -25.40 5.81 -32.35
N ARG A 499 -25.28 4.49 -32.48
CA ARG A 499 -24.36 3.81 -33.41
C ARG A 499 -25.07 3.06 -34.56
N VAL A 500 -26.39 3.15 -34.65
CA VAL A 500 -27.23 2.72 -35.79
C VAL A 500 -27.86 3.97 -36.39
#